data_AF-A0A4C1WBK2-F1
#
_entry.id   AF-A0A4C1WBK2-F1
#
_cell.length_a   1.000
_cell.length_b   1.000
_cell.length_c   1.000
_cell.angle_alpha   90.00
_cell.angle_beta   90.00
_cell.angle_gamma   90.00
#
_symmetry.space_group_name_H-M   'P 1'
#
loop_
_entity.id
_entity.type
_entity.pdbx_description
1 polymer ?
#
loop_
_entity_poly.entity_id
_entity_poly.type
_entity_poly.pdbx_seq_one_letter_code
_entity_poly.pdbx_strand_id
1 'polypeptide(L)'
;MQNLQTILPRFRTRNDDLSLYRATTMMGVKELPPYLDQLRLEYISLSHGKLETYRPKLVPAQDEVVKGGAAWQRGRACVAALVCGAHAAVLPPPWADVRRNPCAAHPRGWLMLYWPKDGNCYTIYQVCDNRVEKGHPCPENQELNPGRWGSRTIAECKCPPGAAQLPHVTKCHDLFGRGPCRSGEYFAPVEESFNKRGERQGMCVRPQQCADETLLFWPADGRCHYRLTQGPCYPGTILELGTDGLANCTCNATSAHYWPADGGCYAHYSRGPCERGQLFLPGGRCGCDPTLPHYHASTDACYEIDSIGPCPKGHIFSITEVNEYGSKAECTCKAFHARAADGVCYRLYTRGPCAHDEMISRGGRCTKVGIAAARLGRSKSDPNRLGFEPVPNRHDIIP
;
A
#
# COMPACT_ATOMS: atom_id res chain seq x y z
N MET A 1 -43.45 29.30 -39.88
CA MET A 1 -42.75 29.94 -41.02
C MET A 1 -41.26 29.73 -40.79
N GLN A 2 -40.61 29.09 -41.78
CA GLN A 2 -39.20 29.16 -42.21
C GLN A 2 -38.12 29.69 -41.23
N ASN A 3 -36.86 29.24 -41.18
CA ASN A 3 -36.05 28.11 -41.65
C ASN A 3 -34.59 28.55 -41.38
N LEU A 4 -33.69 27.64 -40.96
CA LEU A 4 -32.23 27.63 -41.21
C LEU A 4 -31.38 28.76 -40.55
N GLN A 5 -30.20 28.50 -39.94
CA GLN A 5 -29.09 27.76 -40.52
C GLN A 5 -28.08 27.28 -39.45
N THR A 6 -27.60 26.05 -39.68
CA THR A 6 -26.61 25.27 -38.93
C THR A 6 -25.19 25.54 -39.47
N ILE A 7 -24.16 25.61 -38.62
CA ILE A 7 -22.74 25.53 -39.06
C ILE A 7 -22.00 24.50 -38.20
N LEU A 8 -21.65 23.38 -38.83
CA LEU A 8 -20.68 22.36 -38.40
C LEU A 8 -19.30 22.68 -39.01
N PRO A 9 -18.17 22.30 -38.39
CA PRO A 9 -16.92 22.09 -39.12
C PRO A 9 -16.71 20.62 -39.48
N ARG A 10 -16.28 20.45 -40.73
CA ARG A 10 -16.01 19.20 -41.46
C ARG A 10 -14.80 18.44 -40.91
N PHE A 11 -14.96 17.12 -40.78
CA PHE A 11 -13.87 16.16 -40.84
C PHE A 11 -13.29 16.14 -42.27
N ARG A 12 -11.96 16.21 -42.39
CA ARG A 12 -11.25 15.93 -43.64
C ARG A 12 -10.10 14.99 -43.33
N THR A 13 -10.23 13.75 -43.79
CA THR A 13 -9.18 12.74 -43.89
C THR A 13 -8.26 13.08 -45.06
N ARG A 14 -6.94 12.97 -44.87
CA ARG A 14 -6.01 12.71 -45.99
C ARG A 14 -4.79 11.95 -45.46
N ASN A 15 -4.63 10.74 -45.99
CA ASN A 15 -3.42 9.93 -45.98
C ASN A 15 -2.37 10.51 -46.92
N ASP A 16 -1.16 9.98 -46.75
CA ASP A 16 0.01 10.00 -47.65
C ASP A 16 0.92 11.23 -47.55
N ASP A 17 2.05 11.05 -46.87
CA ASP A 17 3.35 11.23 -47.52
C ASP A 17 4.46 10.47 -46.77
N LEU A 18 4.86 9.37 -47.40
CA LEU A 18 6.15 8.69 -47.24
C LEU A 18 7.21 9.56 -47.92
N SER A 19 8.17 10.07 -47.15
CA SER A 19 9.42 10.57 -47.73
C SER A 19 10.61 10.05 -46.94
N LEU A 20 11.31 9.13 -47.60
CA LEU A 20 12.68 8.69 -47.37
C LEU A 20 13.57 9.86 -46.93
N TYR A 21 14.35 9.66 -45.88
CA TYR A 21 15.68 10.28 -45.80
C TYR A 21 16.75 9.21 -45.63
N ARG A 22 17.62 9.19 -46.64
CA ARG A 22 18.80 8.36 -46.81
C ARG A 22 19.75 8.50 -45.63
N ALA A 23 20.24 7.36 -45.16
CA ALA A 23 21.47 7.26 -44.39
C ALA A 23 22.62 7.91 -45.19
N THR A 24 23.29 8.88 -44.57
CA THR A 24 24.61 9.34 -45.02
C THR A 24 25.55 9.19 -43.84
N THR A 25 26.46 8.22 -43.98
CA THR A 25 27.61 7.99 -43.12
C THR A 25 28.53 9.20 -43.21
N MET A 26 28.81 9.87 -42.09
CA MET A 26 30.06 10.60 -41.91
C MET A 26 30.62 10.33 -40.53
N MET A 27 31.80 9.72 -40.55
CA MET A 27 32.67 9.57 -39.40
C MET A 27 33.03 10.95 -38.86
N GLY A 28 32.86 11.12 -37.55
CA GLY A 28 33.28 12.29 -36.81
C GLY A 28 33.57 11.87 -35.38
N VAL A 29 34.77 11.36 -35.16
CA VAL A 29 35.33 11.07 -33.84
C VAL A 29 35.36 12.38 -33.05
N LYS A 30 34.54 12.48 -32.00
CA LYS A 30 34.73 13.46 -30.93
C LYS A 30 34.50 12.76 -29.59
N GLU A 31 35.64 12.59 -28.94
CA GLU A 31 35.94 12.27 -27.54
C GLU A 31 34.75 12.30 -26.57
N LEU A 32 34.51 11.14 -25.94
CA LEU A 32 33.69 10.96 -24.75
C LEU A 32 34.49 11.38 -23.51
N PRO A 33 33.94 12.19 -22.58
CA PRO A 33 34.54 12.38 -21.26
C PRO A 33 34.36 11.14 -20.37
N PRO A 34 35.32 10.83 -19.48
CA PRO A 34 35.30 9.64 -18.65
C PRO A 34 34.58 9.90 -17.33
N TYR A 35 33.41 9.30 -17.09
CA TYR A 35 32.90 9.11 -15.72
C TYR A 35 31.77 8.07 -15.68
N LEU A 36 32.14 6.80 -15.85
CA LEU A 36 31.30 5.65 -15.49
C LEU A 36 32.16 4.69 -14.68
N ASP A 37 32.49 5.09 -13.45
CA ASP A 37 32.97 4.17 -12.42
C ASP A 37 32.55 4.74 -11.07
N GLN A 38 31.39 4.29 -10.59
CA GLN A 38 31.01 4.13 -9.17
C GLN A 38 29.49 4.01 -9.04
N LEU A 39 28.94 2.85 -9.42
CA LEU A 39 27.69 2.34 -8.86
C LEU A 39 27.89 0.85 -8.57
N ARG A 40 28.51 0.56 -7.42
CA ARG A 40 28.51 -0.79 -6.84
C ARG A 40 27.16 -0.99 -6.17
N LEU A 41 26.23 -1.65 -6.87
CA LEU A 41 25.00 -2.17 -6.28
C LEU A 41 25.36 -3.37 -5.39
N GLU A 42 25.34 -3.21 -4.08
CA GLU A 42 25.34 -4.35 -3.16
C GLU A 42 23.91 -4.84 -2.92
N TYR A 43 23.66 -6.06 -3.38
CA TYR A 43 22.51 -6.88 -3.04
C TYR A 43 22.69 -7.38 -1.60
N ILE A 44 21.80 -7.01 -0.67
CA ILE A 44 21.73 -7.66 0.65
C ILE A 44 20.70 -8.79 0.56
N SER A 45 21.22 -10.02 0.52
CA SER A 45 20.46 -11.24 0.81
C SER A 45 20.61 -11.56 2.29
N LEU A 46 19.50 -11.53 3.04
CA LEU A 46 19.43 -11.92 4.44
C LEU A 46 19.47 -13.45 4.56
N SER A 47 20.55 -13.98 5.11
CA SER A 47 20.55 -15.32 5.72
C SER A 47 21.52 -15.36 6.92
N HIS A 48 20.91 -15.49 8.11
CA HIS A 48 21.46 -15.94 9.39
C HIS A 48 22.75 -15.30 9.97
N GLY A 49 22.57 -14.58 11.09
CA GLY A 49 23.41 -14.74 12.28
C GLY A 49 24.59 -13.76 12.50
N LYS A 50 24.52 -13.04 13.63
CA LYS A 50 25.58 -12.29 14.35
C LYS A 50 26.05 -10.92 13.78
N LEU A 51 25.75 -9.86 14.54
CA LEU A 51 26.38 -8.54 14.43
C LEU A 51 27.76 -8.56 15.11
N GLU A 52 28.81 -8.24 14.36
CA GLU A 52 30.02 -7.60 14.89
C GLU A 52 30.41 -6.42 14.00
N THR A 53 30.58 -5.26 14.64
CA THR A 53 30.97 -3.97 14.06
C THR A 53 32.43 -3.97 13.62
N TYR A 54 32.72 -3.56 12.38
CA TYR A 54 34.07 -3.22 11.94
C TYR A 54 34.10 -1.98 11.03
N ARG A 55 34.90 -0.97 11.41
CA ARG A 55 35.21 0.23 10.61
C ARG A 55 36.41 -0.07 9.68
N PRO A 56 36.38 0.25 8.37
CA PRO A 56 37.59 0.21 7.55
C PRO A 56 38.29 1.58 7.48
N LYS A 57 39.62 1.56 7.65
CA LYS A 57 40.57 2.64 7.37
C LYS A 57 40.92 2.69 5.87
N LEU A 58 41.08 3.88 5.32
CA LEU A 58 41.61 4.19 3.99
C LEU A 58 43.14 4.20 3.98
N VAL A 59 43.78 3.51 3.01
CA VAL A 59 45.18 3.72 2.59
C VAL A 59 45.27 3.46 1.06
N PRO A 60 46.03 4.26 0.28
CA PRO A 60 45.91 4.35 -1.18
C PRO A 60 46.83 3.38 -1.96
N ALA A 61 46.48 3.19 -3.24
CA ALA A 61 47.18 2.40 -4.24
C ALA A 61 48.47 3.08 -4.75
N GLN A 62 49.52 2.28 -4.95
CA GLN A 62 50.71 2.65 -5.72
C GLN A 62 50.74 1.86 -7.02
N ASP A 63 51.10 2.58 -8.08
CA ASP A 63 51.37 2.09 -9.43
C ASP A 63 52.64 1.22 -9.47
N GLU A 64 52.59 0.06 -10.13
CA GLU A 64 53.80 -0.56 -10.67
C GLU A 64 53.63 -1.10 -12.09
N VAL A 65 54.68 -0.83 -12.85
CA VAL A 65 54.89 -0.99 -14.28
C VAL A 65 55.33 -2.43 -14.59
N VAL A 66 54.69 -3.05 -15.58
CA VAL A 66 55.02 -4.39 -16.08
C VAL A 66 56.28 -4.36 -16.95
N LYS A 67 57.31 -5.13 -16.56
CA LYS A 67 58.37 -5.64 -17.46
C LYS A 67 58.35 -7.16 -17.47
N GLY A 68 58.47 -7.73 -18.67
CA GLY A 68 58.19 -9.13 -18.97
C GLY A 68 59.24 -10.15 -18.54
N GLY A 69 58.84 -11.41 -18.59
CA GLY A 69 59.67 -12.59 -18.44
C GLY A 69 58.82 -13.85 -18.59
N ALA A 70 59.09 -14.64 -19.63
CA ALA A 70 58.36 -15.85 -19.97
C ALA A 70 58.66 -17.01 -19.01
N ALA A 71 57.65 -17.77 -18.62
CA ALA A 71 57.79 -19.15 -18.18
C ALA A 71 56.49 -19.93 -18.42
N TRP A 72 56.66 -21.11 -19.00
CA TRP A 72 55.66 -22.00 -19.57
C TRP A 72 55.14 -22.96 -18.48
N GLN A 73 53.83 -23.08 -18.24
CA GLN A 73 53.21 -24.34 -17.79
C GLN A 73 51.67 -24.33 -17.82
N ARG A 74 51.15 -25.20 -18.71
CA ARG A 74 49.91 -26.00 -18.73
C ARG A 74 48.84 -25.76 -17.65
N GLY A 75 47.59 -25.57 -18.09
CA GLY A 75 46.43 -26.06 -17.33
C GLY A 75 45.07 -25.40 -17.58
N ARG A 76 44.17 -26.17 -18.23
CA ARG A 76 42.70 -26.12 -18.13
C ARG A 76 41.97 -24.90 -18.75
N ALA A 77 41.37 -25.16 -19.91
CA ALA A 77 40.32 -24.34 -20.49
C ALA A 77 39.03 -24.46 -19.67
N CYS A 78 38.64 -23.39 -19.00
CA CYS A 78 37.26 -23.19 -18.54
C CYS A 78 36.48 -22.51 -19.67
N VAL A 79 35.44 -23.18 -20.17
CA VAL A 79 34.46 -22.58 -21.08
C VAL A 79 33.69 -21.53 -20.28
N ALA A 80 34.04 -20.26 -20.47
CA ALA A 80 33.26 -19.14 -19.96
C ALA A 80 32.01 -18.98 -20.83
N ALA A 81 30.86 -19.38 -20.29
CA ALA A 81 29.57 -19.08 -20.88
C ALA A 81 29.37 -17.55 -20.90
N LEU A 82 29.25 -16.99 -22.10
CA LEU A 82 28.84 -15.61 -22.34
C LEU A 82 27.40 -15.41 -21.82
N VAL A 83 27.27 -14.89 -20.60
CA VAL A 83 26.01 -14.29 -20.13
C VAL A 83 25.88 -12.95 -20.84
N CYS A 84 25.13 -12.94 -21.93
CA CYS A 84 24.76 -11.72 -22.64
C CYS A 84 23.88 -10.86 -21.71
N GLY A 85 24.45 -9.78 -21.19
CA GLY A 85 23.77 -8.86 -20.28
C GLY A 85 22.58 -8.19 -20.97
N ALA A 86 21.37 -8.52 -20.54
CA ALA A 86 20.18 -7.74 -20.85
C ALA A 86 20.34 -6.35 -20.20
N HIS A 87 20.68 -5.35 -21.00
CA HIS A 87 20.69 -3.97 -20.55
C HIS A 87 19.24 -3.54 -20.34
N ALA A 88 18.82 -3.44 -19.09
CA ALA A 88 17.61 -2.73 -18.74
C ALA A 88 17.84 -1.24 -19.09
N ALA A 89 17.26 -0.77 -20.19
CA ALA A 89 17.28 0.64 -20.55
C ALA A 89 16.32 1.39 -19.63
N VAL A 90 16.86 2.08 -18.63
CA VAL A 90 16.09 3.05 -17.84
C VAL A 90 15.75 4.21 -18.76
N LEU A 91 14.48 4.32 -19.17
CA LEU A 91 14.02 5.48 -19.94
C LEU A 91 14.11 6.72 -19.05
N PRO A 92 14.93 7.72 -19.41
CA PRO A 92 15.08 8.90 -18.59
C PRO A 92 13.78 9.72 -18.58
N PRO A 93 13.45 10.40 -17.48
CA PRO A 93 12.25 11.20 -17.41
C PRO A 93 12.30 12.36 -18.42
N PRO A 94 11.15 12.91 -18.86
CA PRO A 94 11.10 13.94 -19.91
C PRO A 94 11.91 15.22 -19.63
N TRP A 95 12.20 15.51 -18.37
CA TRP A 95 12.98 16.67 -17.93
C TRP A 95 14.49 16.42 -17.86
N ALA A 96 14.95 15.20 -18.14
CA ALA A 96 16.37 14.89 -18.33
C ALA A 96 16.85 15.22 -19.76
N ASP A 97 15.95 15.63 -20.66
CA ASP A 97 16.30 16.12 -22.00
C ASP A 97 16.76 17.58 -21.93
N VAL A 98 18.03 17.83 -22.27
CA VAL A 98 18.65 19.17 -22.31
C VAL A 98 17.88 20.14 -23.22
N ARG A 99 17.24 19.64 -24.29
CA ARG A 99 16.44 20.48 -25.20
C ARG A 99 15.16 21.00 -24.54
N ARG A 100 14.68 20.31 -23.52
CA ARG A 100 13.45 20.64 -22.78
C ARG A 100 13.73 21.29 -21.44
N ASN A 101 14.89 21.03 -20.84
CA ASN A 101 15.33 21.54 -19.55
C ASN A 101 16.84 21.84 -19.60
N PRO A 102 17.26 23.12 -19.73
CA PRO A 102 18.67 23.49 -19.79
C PRO A 102 19.50 23.01 -18.59
N CYS A 103 18.88 22.84 -17.43
CA CYS A 103 19.55 22.36 -16.22
C CYS A 103 20.05 20.92 -16.33
N ALA A 104 19.49 20.12 -17.24
CA ALA A 104 19.94 18.75 -17.48
C ALA A 104 21.39 18.65 -18.02
N ALA A 105 21.98 19.77 -18.49
CA ALA A 105 23.38 19.82 -18.91
C ALA A 105 24.38 19.85 -17.73
N HIS A 106 23.93 20.17 -16.51
CA HIS A 106 24.79 20.21 -15.32
C HIS A 106 25.06 18.80 -14.77
N PRO A 107 26.16 18.58 -14.03
CA PRO A 107 26.35 17.34 -13.26
C PRO A 107 25.18 17.17 -12.27
N ARG A 108 24.55 15.98 -12.26
CA ARG A 108 23.28 15.71 -11.55
C ARG A 108 22.08 16.54 -12.04
N GLY A 109 22.16 17.12 -13.24
CA GLY A 109 21.12 17.96 -13.83
C GLY A 109 19.78 17.26 -14.08
N TRP A 110 19.76 15.93 -14.15
CA TRP A 110 18.52 15.13 -14.25
C TRP A 110 17.65 15.22 -12.98
N LEU A 111 18.22 15.69 -11.86
CA LEU A 111 17.53 16.02 -10.60
C LEU A 111 17.20 17.51 -10.47
N MET A 112 17.41 18.31 -11.51
CA MET A 112 17.24 19.76 -11.46
C MET A 112 16.21 20.23 -12.47
N LEU A 113 15.47 21.29 -12.14
CA LEU A 113 14.57 21.97 -13.04
C LEU A 113 14.97 23.43 -13.20
N TYR A 114 14.84 23.93 -14.43
CA TYR A 114 15.05 25.33 -14.77
C TYR A 114 13.87 26.17 -14.31
N TRP A 115 14.14 27.22 -13.52
CA TRP A 115 13.15 28.18 -13.08
C TRP A 115 13.20 29.46 -13.93
N PRO A 116 12.14 29.80 -14.69
CA PRO A 116 12.20 30.91 -15.63
C PRO A 116 12.30 32.31 -15.01
N LYS A 117 11.89 32.50 -13.75
CA LYS A 117 11.81 33.85 -13.16
C LYS A 117 13.17 34.45 -12.81
N ASP A 118 14.11 33.61 -12.40
CA ASP A 118 15.47 34.02 -11.99
C ASP A 118 16.57 33.38 -12.86
N GLY A 119 16.22 32.43 -13.74
CA GLY A 119 17.16 31.76 -14.63
C GLY A 119 18.03 30.70 -13.93
N ASN A 120 17.68 30.30 -12.71
CA ASN A 120 18.46 29.36 -11.91
C ASN A 120 17.96 27.91 -12.06
N CYS A 121 18.81 26.96 -11.68
CA CYS A 121 18.52 25.54 -11.63
C CYS A 121 18.32 25.07 -10.19
N TYR A 122 17.18 24.41 -9.93
CA TYR A 122 16.81 23.97 -8.59
C TYR A 122 16.58 22.46 -8.53
N THR A 123 16.97 21.82 -7.43
CA THR A 123 16.79 20.37 -7.25
C THR A 123 15.34 20.02 -6.93
N ILE A 124 14.81 18.96 -7.54
CA ILE A 124 13.43 18.46 -7.29
C ILE A 124 13.30 17.66 -5.99
N TYR A 125 14.41 17.11 -5.48
CA TYR A 125 14.47 16.43 -4.18
C TYR A 125 15.62 17.03 -3.40
N GLN A 126 15.33 17.80 -2.35
CA GLN A 126 16.36 18.24 -1.42
C GLN A 126 16.07 17.55 -0.08
N VAL A 127 17.02 16.75 0.40
CA VAL A 127 16.99 16.14 1.73
C VAL A 127 18.08 16.82 2.53
N CYS A 128 17.70 17.54 3.59
CA CYS A 128 18.62 18.10 4.58
C CYS A 128 18.12 17.69 5.98
N ASP A 129 19.01 17.21 6.84
CA ASP A 129 18.70 16.83 8.24
C ASP A 129 17.52 15.88 8.44
N ASN A 130 17.47 14.76 7.69
CA ASN A 130 16.35 13.79 7.73
C ASN A 130 14.96 14.42 7.47
N ARG A 131 14.91 15.62 6.88
CA ARG A 131 13.71 16.27 6.36
C ARG A 131 13.89 16.50 4.87
N VAL A 132 12.81 16.35 4.10
CA VAL A 132 12.78 16.85 2.73
C VAL A 132 12.72 18.38 2.85
N GLU A 133 13.86 19.04 2.64
CA GLU A 133 13.87 20.49 2.46
C GLU A 133 13.25 20.81 1.10
N LYS A 134 12.35 21.79 1.12
CA LYS A 134 11.52 22.18 -0.01
C LYS A 134 12.42 22.71 -1.13
N GLY A 135 12.19 22.28 -2.37
CA GLY A 135 12.82 22.88 -3.53
C GLY A 135 12.49 24.38 -3.56
N HIS A 136 13.46 25.23 -3.18
CA HIS A 136 13.44 26.64 -3.55
C HIS A 136 13.17 26.72 -5.07
N PRO A 137 12.32 27.62 -5.59
CA PRO A 137 11.77 28.84 -5.00
C PRO A 137 10.30 28.71 -4.53
N CYS A 138 9.80 27.52 -4.24
CA CYS A 138 8.40 27.32 -3.88
C CYS A 138 8.06 27.85 -2.46
N PRO A 139 6.80 28.30 -2.22
CA PRO A 139 6.32 28.73 -0.91
C PRO A 139 6.41 27.62 0.15
N GLU A 140 6.32 28.03 1.41
CA GLU A 140 6.27 27.10 2.54
C GLU A 140 5.09 26.12 2.37
N ASN A 141 5.40 24.82 2.26
CA ASN A 141 4.47 23.66 2.11
C ASN A 141 4.12 23.28 0.66
N GLN A 142 4.89 23.76 -0.32
CA GLN A 142 4.85 23.27 -1.69
C GLN A 142 6.17 22.62 -2.10
N GLU A 143 6.11 21.73 -3.07
CA GLU A 143 7.23 21.02 -3.65
C GLU A 143 7.39 21.36 -5.14
N LEU A 144 8.64 21.47 -5.58
CA LEU A 144 9.00 21.72 -6.96
C LEU A 144 8.77 20.45 -7.79
N ASN A 145 7.83 20.52 -8.73
CA ASN A 145 7.42 19.42 -9.57
C ASN A 145 7.66 19.74 -11.06
N PRO A 146 7.92 18.71 -11.90
CA PRO A 146 8.01 18.89 -13.34
C PRO A 146 6.62 19.03 -13.95
N GLY A 147 6.31 20.24 -14.42
CA GLY A 147 5.09 20.57 -15.16
C GLY A 147 5.27 20.53 -16.68
N ARG A 148 4.16 20.68 -17.40
CA ARG A 148 4.13 20.69 -18.86
C ARG A 148 3.50 21.97 -19.39
N TRP A 149 4.24 22.68 -20.24
CA TRP A 149 3.72 23.80 -21.01
C TRP A 149 4.08 23.63 -22.48
N GLY A 150 3.10 23.20 -23.29
CA GLY A 150 3.34 22.81 -24.67
C GLY A 150 4.35 21.66 -24.78
N SER A 151 5.47 21.90 -25.46
CA SER A 151 6.57 20.93 -25.66
C SER A 151 7.72 21.05 -24.64
N ARG A 152 7.70 22.05 -23.75
CA ARG A 152 8.75 22.29 -22.75
C ARG A 152 8.37 21.77 -21.37
N THR A 153 9.36 21.32 -20.63
CA THR A 153 9.23 21.02 -19.20
C THR A 153 9.41 22.33 -18.45
N ILE A 154 8.42 22.72 -17.64
CA ILE A 154 8.51 23.91 -16.78
C ILE A 154 8.46 23.45 -15.33
N ALA A 155 9.26 24.08 -14.49
CA ALA A 155 9.20 23.90 -13.06
C ALA A 155 7.90 24.53 -12.50
N GLU A 156 7.10 23.76 -11.77
CA GLU A 156 5.87 24.23 -11.13
C GLU A 156 5.86 23.86 -9.65
N CYS A 157 5.23 24.69 -8.82
CA CYS A 157 5.09 24.39 -7.39
C CYS A 157 3.73 23.71 -7.17
N LYS A 158 3.74 22.55 -6.51
CA LYS A 158 2.53 21.76 -6.20
C LYS A 158 2.53 21.30 -4.76
N CYS A 159 1.35 21.01 -4.22
CA CYS A 159 1.27 20.40 -2.90
C CYS A 159 1.94 19.02 -2.89
N PRO A 160 2.66 18.68 -1.80
CA PRO A 160 3.27 17.37 -1.64
C PRO A 160 2.22 16.24 -1.70
N PRO A 161 2.63 15.00 -2.01
CA PRO A 161 1.76 13.84 -1.87
C PRO A 161 1.16 13.77 -0.45
N GLY A 162 -0.15 13.56 -0.36
CA GLY A 162 -0.86 13.57 0.92
C GLY A 162 -1.36 14.95 1.37
N ALA A 163 -1.08 16.02 0.63
CA ALA A 163 -1.64 17.35 0.88
C ALA A 163 -2.37 17.92 -0.34
N ALA A 164 -3.28 18.86 -0.09
CA ALA A 164 -4.00 19.60 -1.13
C ALA A 164 -4.25 21.05 -0.71
N GLN A 165 -4.63 21.89 -1.66
CA GLN A 165 -4.97 23.30 -1.41
C GLN A 165 -6.47 23.55 -1.57
N LEU A 166 -6.97 24.59 -0.91
CA LEU A 166 -8.33 25.10 -1.15
C LEU A 166 -8.39 25.86 -2.49
N PRO A 167 -9.55 25.95 -3.16
CA PRO A 167 -9.66 26.65 -4.46
C PRO A 167 -9.23 28.12 -4.46
N HIS A 168 -9.20 28.77 -3.29
CA HIS A 168 -8.91 30.20 -3.14
C HIS A 168 -7.65 30.51 -2.34
N VAL A 169 -6.94 29.48 -1.86
CA VAL A 169 -5.79 29.64 -0.97
C VAL A 169 -4.63 28.80 -1.52
N THR A 170 -3.43 29.36 -1.57
CA THR A 170 -2.22 28.68 -2.07
C THR A 170 -1.51 27.84 -1.00
N LYS A 171 -2.06 27.76 0.21
CA LYS A 171 -1.52 26.98 1.32
C LYS A 171 -1.97 25.53 1.20
N CYS A 172 -1.01 24.62 1.25
CA CYS A 172 -1.28 23.19 1.28
C CYS A 172 -1.63 22.76 2.72
N HIS A 173 -2.64 21.91 2.81
CA HIS A 173 -3.14 21.30 4.03
C HIS A 173 -3.13 19.78 3.86
N ASP A 174 -2.79 19.07 4.94
CA ASP A 174 -2.76 17.61 4.95
C ASP A 174 -4.17 17.04 4.72
N LEU A 175 -4.24 16.04 3.85
CA LEU A 175 -5.47 15.29 3.60
C LEU A 175 -5.80 14.41 4.80
N PHE A 176 -7.08 14.12 4.99
CA PHE A 176 -7.62 13.23 6.02
C PHE A 176 -7.49 13.72 7.46
N GLY A 177 -6.74 14.78 7.71
CA GLY A 177 -6.77 15.53 8.96
C GLY A 177 -7.84 16.63 8.97
N ARG A 178 -8.00 17.31 10.10
CA ARG A 178 -8.89 18.48 10.22
C ARG A 178 -8.48 19.62 9.28
N GLY A 179 -7.20 19.94 9.22
CA GLY A 179 -6.69 21.04 8.39
C GLY A 179 -7.43 22.36 8.64
N PRO A 180 -7.91 23.06 7.58
CA PRO A 180 -8.64 24.32 7.71
C PRO A 180 -10.14 24.13 8.06
N CYS A 181 -10.59 22.90 8.27
CA CYS A 181 -11.99 22.57 8.46
C CYS A 181 -12.47 22.79 9.91
N ARG A 182 -13.80 22.80 10.07
CA ARG A 182 -14.44 22.91 11.38
C ARG A 182 -14.22 21.63 12.20
N SER A 183 -14.50 21.68 13.50
CA SER A 183 -14.50 20.46 14.32
C SER A 183 -15.52 19.46 13.76
N GLY A 184 -15.15 18.19 13.70
CA GLY A 184 -15.96 17.11 13.12
C GLY A 184 -15.92 17.05 11.58
N GLU A 185 -15.08 17.85 10.93
CA GLU A 185 -14.87 17.82 9.48
C GLU A 185 -13.38 17.57 9.18
N TYR A 186 -13.12 16.80 8.13
CA TYR A 186 -11.77 16.52 7.64
C TYR A 186 -11.58 17.07 6.23
N PHE A 187 -10.32 17.29 5.84
CA PHE A 187 -9.95 17.80 4.54
C PHE A 187 -9.76 16.64 3.55
N ALA A 188 -10.69 16.50 2.62
CA ALA A 188 -10.72 15.42 1.64
C ALA A 188 -10.21 15.88 0.27
N PRO A 189 -9.56 15.01 -0.52
CA PRO A 189 -9.19 15.35 -1.90
C PRO A 189 -10.44 15.48 -2.77
N VAL A 190 -10.44 16.45 -3.69
CA VAL A 190 -11.46 16.56 -4.75
C VAL A 190 -11.06 15.65 -5.91
N GLU A 191 -12.03 14.97 -6.51
CA GLU A 191 -11.79 14.10 -7.68
C GLU A 191 -11.08 14.85 -8.82
N GLU A 192 -10.07 14.21 -9.41
CA GLU A 192 -9.21 14.79 -10.44
C GLU A 192 -9.95 15.26 -11.70
N SER A 193 -11.14 14.70 -11.96
CA SER A 193 -12.05 15.09 -13.05
C SER A 193 -12.45 16.57 -13.01
N PHE A 194 -12.43 17.19 -11.83
CA PHE A 194 -12.71 18.62 -11.65
C PHE A 194 -11.46 19.50 -11.63
N ASN A 195 -10.25 18.90 -11.57
CA ASN A 195 -8.97 19.60 -11.49
C ASN A 195 -8.45 20.00 -12.87
N LYS A 196 -9.05 21.06 -13.44
CA LYS A 196 -8.69 21.58 -14.78
C LYS A 196 -7.24 22.10 -14.92
N ARG A 197 -6.49 22.24 -13.83
CA ARG A 197 -5.10 22.77 -13.82
C ARG A 197 -4.04 21.78 -13.32
N GLY A 198 -4.40 20.54 -13.02
CA GLY A 198 -3.46 19.57 -12.43
C GLY A 198 -2.98 19.95 -11.02
N GLU A 199 -3.70 20.84 -10.35
CA GLU A 199 -3.48 21.23 -8.95
C GLU A 199 -4.20 20.23 -8.03
N ARG A 200 -3.57 19.83 -6.93
CA ARG A 200 -4.20 18.99 -5.90
C ARG A 200 -5.15 19.86 -5.09
N GLN A 201 -6.46 19.77 -5.36
CA GLN A 201 -7.48 20.50 -4.63
C GLN A 201 -8.17 19.62 -3.59
N GLY A 202 -8.59 20.23 -2.48
CA GLY A 202 -9.32 19.56 -1.42
C GLY A 202 -10.52 20.39 -0.92
N MET A 203 -11.43 19.72 -0.23
CA MET A 203 -12.62 20.31 0.38
C MET A 203 -12.88 19.74 1.78
N CYS A 204 -13.59 20.51 2.61
CA CYS A 204 -14.00 20.04 3.93
C CYS A 204 -15.22 19.12 3.83
N VAL A 205 -15.11 17.93 4.42
CA VAL A 205 -16.14 16.87 4.36
C VAL A 205 -16.42 16.36 5.76
N ARG A 206 -17.68 16.03 6.04
CA ARG A 206 -18.06 15.34 7.28
C ARG A 206 -17.81 13.84 7.17
N PRO A 207 -17.24 13.20 8.19
CA PRO A 207 -17.16 11.75 8.28
C PRO A 207 -18.51 11.08 8.02
N GLN A 208 -18.47 9.94 7.33
CA GLN A 208 -19.65 9.10 7.22
C GLN A 208 -20.02 8.54 8.61
N GLN A 209 -21.31 8.46 8.91
CA GLN A 209 -21.77 7.83 10.15
C GLN A 209 -21.56 6.31 10.08
N CYS A 210 -20.94 5.76 11.12
CA CYS A 210 -20.78 4.33 11.28
C CYS A 210 -22.09 3.70 11.82
N ALA A 211 -22.16 2.37 11.78
CA ALA A 211 -23.36 1.64 12.20
C ALA A 211 -23.70 1.81 13.69
N ASP A 212 -22.68 2.03 14.53
CA ASP A 212 -22.82 2.22 15.97
C ASP A 212 -21.77 3.24 16.49
N GLU A 213 -21.90 3.61 17.76
CA GLU A 213 -20.97 4.52 18.45
C GLU A 213 -19.66 3.84 18.87
N THR A 214 -19.59 2.51 18.77
CA THR A 214 -18.37 1.75 19.07
C THR A 214 -17.38 1.80 17.90
N LEU A 215 -17.85 2.14 16.71
CA LEU A 215 -17.07 2.32 15.51
C LEU A 215 -16.73 3.80 15.25
N LEU A 216 -15.49 4.05 14.82
CA LEU A 216 -14.99 5.34 14.39
C LEU A 216 -14.64 5.31 12.90
N PHE A 217 -15.06 6.33 12.17
CA PHE A 217 -14.74 6.47 10.75
C PHE A 217 -13.31 6.96 10.56
N TRP A 218 -12.53 6.23 9.78
CA TRP A 218 -11.15 6.58 9.42
C TRP A 218 -11.11 7.19 8.01
N PRO A 219 -10.78 8.48 7.85
CA PRO A 219 -10.93 9.14 6.56
C PRO A 219 -9.97 8.64 5.47
N ALA A 220 -8.79 8.12 5.83
CA ALA A 220 -7.77 7.74 4.86
C ALA A 220 -8.11 6.48 4.05
N ASP A 221 -8.83 5.51 4.64
CA ASP A 221 -9.29 4.30 3.94
C ASP A 221 -10.81 4.30 3.70
N GLY A 222 -11.53 5.26 4.27
CA GLY A 222 -12.98 5.42 4.13
C GLY A 222 -13.77 4.32 4.85
N ARG A 223 -13.22 3.73 5.92
CA ARG A 223 -13.84 2.61 6.66
C ARG A 223 -14.08 2.94 8.12
N CYS A 224 -15.02 2.21 8.71
CA CYS A 224 -15.31 2.25 10.14
C CYS A 224 -14.50 1.17 10.86
N HIS A 225 -13.85 1.54 11.96
CA HIS A 225 -13.01 0.66 12.77
C HIS A 225 -13.42 0.75 14.25
N TYR A 226 -13.27 -0.33 15.01
CA TYR A 226 -13.67 -0.34 16.42
C TYR A 226 -12.79 0.60 17.26
N ARG A 227 -13.42 1.42 18.10
CA ARG A 227 -12.77 2.28 19.08
C ARG A 227 -12.00 1.43 20.10
N LEU A 228 -10.91 1.97 20.64
CA LEU A 228 -10.02 1.30 21.60
C LEU A 228 -9.35 0.03 21.04
N THR A 229 -9.32 -0.11 19.71
CA THR A 229 -8.55 -1.15 19.02
C THR A 229 -7.35 -0.54 18.30
N GLN A 230 -6.44 -1.37 17.81
CA GLN A 230 -5.33 -0.87 16.98
C GLN A 230 -5.84 -0.28 15.66
N GLY A 231 -6.85 -0.89 15.03
CA GLY A 231 -7.42 -0.41 13.77
C GLY A 231 -6.34 -0.09 12.70
N PRO A 232 -6.42 1.07 12.03
CA PRO A 232 -5.44 1.52 11.05
C PRO A 232 -4.19 2.17 11.68
N CYS A 233 -4.08 2.21 13.01
CA CYS A 233 -2.99 2.84 13.72
C CYS A 233 -1.71 1.97 13.73
N TYR A 234 -0.58 2.64 13.93
CA TYR A 234 0.71 1.96 14.12
C TYR A 234 0.72 1.18 15.44
N PRO A 235 1.51 0.08 15.52
CA PRO A 235 1.64 -0.68 16.76
C PRO A 235 2.05 0.21 17.95
N GLY A 236 1.42 -0.02 19.12
CA GLY A 236 1.63 0.79 20.31
C GLY A 236 0.74 2.03 20.40
N THR A 237 -0.20 2.22 19.46
CA THR A 237 -1.25 3.24 19.55
C THR A 237 -2.61 2.60 19.32
N ILE A 238 -3.65 3.22 19.88
CA ILE A 238 -5.03 2.78 19.74
C ILE A 238 -5.88 3.88 19.10
N LEU A 239 -6.96 3.46 18.48
CA LEU A 239 -7.92 4.33 17.80
C LEU A 239 -8.90 4.92 18.83
N GLU A 240 -8.84 6.24 18.99
CA GLU A 240 -9.74 6.99 19.86
C GLU A 240 -10.37 8.18 19.12
N LEU A 241 -11.39 8.78 19.73
CA LEU A 241 -11.97 10.01 19.23
C LEU A 241 -11.10 11.19 19.70
N GLY A 242 -10.54 11.92 18.75
CA GLY A 242 -9.76 13.13 18.99
C GLY A 242 -10.62 14.29 19.50
N THR A 243 -9.96 15.31 20.03
CA THR A 243 -10.61 16.54 20.52
C THR A 243 -11.26 17.36 19.41
N ASP A 244 -10.85 17.15 18.17
CA ASP A 244 -11.46 17.70 16.97
C ASP A 244 -12.71 16.93 16.51
N GLY A 245 -13.06 15.82 17.16
CA GLY A 245 -14.19 14.97 16.77
C GLY A 245 -13.90 14.06 15.59
N LEU A 246 -12.62 13.86 15.25
CA LEU A 246 -12.17 12.90 14.24
C LEU A 246 -11.49 11.71 14.91
N ALA A 247 -11.46 10.57 14.22
CA ALA A 247 -10.71 9.42 14.71
C ALA A 247 -9.20 9.74 14.69
N ASN A 248 -8.52 9.48 15.80
CA ASN A 248 -7.10 9.76 15.97
C ASN A 248 -6.39 8.59 16.64
N CYS A 249 -5.12 8.39 16.28
CA CYS A 249 -4.26 7.38 16.91
C CYS A 249 -3.56 8.01 18.10
N THR A 250 -3.90 7.56 19.30
CA THR A 250 -3.36 8.10 20.55
C THR A 250 -2.82 6.98 21.42
N CYS A 251 -1.92 7.37 22.33
CA CYS A 251 -1.57 6.54 23.47
C CYS A 251 -1.40 7.45 24.69
N ASN A 252 -2.27 7.27 25.67
CA ASN A 252 -2.23 8.04 26.91
C ASN A 252 -1.76 7.15 28.06
N ALA A 253 -0.76 7.62 28.81
CA ALA A 253 -0.20 6.91 29.96
C ALA A 253 -1.22 6.64 31.08
N THR A 254 -2.29 7.43 31.16
CA THR A 254 -3.37 7.22 32.14
C THR A 254 -4.46 6.26 31.66
N SER A 255 -4.40 5.81 30.41
CA SER A 255 -5.41 4.90 29.85
C SER A 255 -5.26 3.49 30.43
N ALA A 256 -6.38 2.77 30.57
CA ALA A 256 -6.36 1.34 30.92
C ALA A 256 -5.72 0.47 29.83
N HIS A 257 -5.39 1.05 28.68
CA HIS A 257 -4.76 0.42 27.53
C HIS A 257 -3.23 0.56 27.53
N TYR A 258 -2.70 1.40 28.43
CA TYR A 258 -1.27 1.70 28.49
C TYR A 258 -0.48 0.55 29.09
N TRP A 259 0.66 0.25 28.47
CA TRP A 259 1.64 -0.71 28.94
C TRP A 259 2.92 0.02 29.39
N PRO A 260 3.23 0.04 30.69
CA PRO A 260 4.35 0.84 31.20
C PRO A 260 5.74 0.40 30.71
N ALA A 261 5.90 -0.85 30.28
CA ALA A 261 7.23 -1.39 29.97
C ALA A 261 7.81 -0.84 28.65
N ASP A 262 6.97 -0.56 27.65
CA ASP A 262 7.39 -0.02 26.35
C ASP A 262 6.77 1.35 26.03
N GLY A 263 5.85 1.84 26.88
CA GLY A 263 5.14 3.09 26.66
C GLY A 263 4.07 3.04 25.57
N GLY A 264 3.71 1.84 25.10
CA GLY A 264 2.70 1.61 24.09
C GLY A 264 1.29 1.40 24.66
N CYS A 265 0.29 1.53 23.80
CA CYS A 265 -1.11 1.25 24.11
C CYS A 265 -1.63 0.09 23.27
N TYR A 266 -2.40 -0.79 23.90
CA TYR A 266 -2.85 -2.04 23.31
C TYR A 266 -4.33 -2.31 23.57
N ALA A 267 -4.99 -2.94 22.60
CA ALA A 267 -6.40 -3.31 22.73
C ALA A 267 -6.57 -4.38 23.82
N HIS A 268 -7.64 -4.27 24.61
CA HIS A 268 -7.96 -5.31 25.60
C HIS A 268 -8.32 -6.61 24.90
N TYR A 269 -7.97 -7.72 25.55
CA TYR A 269 -8.17 -9.09 25.05
C TYR A 269 -7.48 -9.37 23.71
N SER A 270 -6.51 -8.54 23.33
CA SER A 270 -5.56 -8.80 22.24
C SER A 270 -4.26 -9.37 22.80
N ARG A 271 -3.42 -9.96 21.94
CA ARG A 271 -2.09 -10.42 22.31
C ARG A 271 -1.20 -9.27 22.76
N GLY A 272 -1.29 -8.11 22.09
CA GLY A 272 -0.52 -6.92 22.42
C GLY A 272 0.98 -7.20 22.68
N PRO A 273 1.55 -6.71 23.80
CA PRO A 273 2.95 -6.93 24.17
C PRO A 273 3.15 -8.26 24.93
N CYS A 274 2.10 -9.05 25.13
CA CYS A 274 2.12 -10.23 25.98
C CYS A 274 2.76 -11.44 25.28
N GLU A 275 3.23 -12.37 26.10
CA GLU A 275 3.76 -13.65 25.63
C GLU A 275 2.67 -14.52 25.00
N ARG A 276 3.08 -15.55 24.25
CA ARG A 276 2.13 -16.47 23.62
C ARG A 276 1.29 -17.18 24.68
N GLY A 277 -0.02 -17.21 24.47
CA GLY A 277 -0.98 -17.81 25.39
C GLY A 277 -1.46 -16.86 26.50
N GLN A 278 -1.01 -15.61 26.49
CA GLN A 278 -1.54 -14.55 27.34
C GLN A 278 -2.18 -13.46 26.49
N LEU A 279 -3.12 -12.73 27.09
CA LEU A 279 -3.76 -11.58 26.49
C LEU A 279 -3.53 -10.34 27.37
N PHE A 280 -3.66 -9.18 26.76
CA PHE A 280 -3.60 -7.90 27.42
C PHE A 280 -4.95 -7.61 28.08
N LEU A 281 -4.99 -7.67 29.41
CA LEU A 281 -6.21 -7.55 30.21
C LEU A 281 -6.41 -6.10 30.69
N PRO A 282 -7.66 -5.72 31.01
CA PRO A 282 -7.96 -4.43 31.62
C PRO A 282 -7.11 -4.17 32.87
N GLY A 283 -6.57 -2.96 32.99
CA GLY A 283 -5.64 -2.57 34.06
C GLY A 283 -4.17 -2.70 33.68
N GLY A 284 -3.86 -2.80 32.39
CA GLY A 284 -2.49 -2.74 31.88
C GLY A 284 -1.63 -3.92 32.32
N ARG A 285 -2.18 -5.14 32.29
CA ARG A 285 -1.46 -6.38 32.65
C ARG A 285 -1.63 -7.48 31.62
N CYS A 286 -0.60 -8.29 31.45
CA CYS A 286 -0.69 -9.53 30.69
C CYS A 286 -1.18 -10.65 31.60
N GLY A 287 -2.06 -11.49 31.10
CA GLY A 287 -2.54 -12.64 31.85
C GLY A 287 -3.44 -13.56 31.04
N CYS A 288 -3.76 -14.69 31.65
CA CYS A 288 -4.73 -15.63 31.15
C CYS A 288 -5.44 -16.26 32.36
N ASP A 289 -6.76 -16.24 32.36
CA ASP A 289 -7.58 -16.73 33.46
C ASP A 289 -8.60 -17.75 32.91
N PRO A 290 -8.76 -18.93 33.55
CA PRO A 290 -9.70 -19.95 33.10
C PRO A 290 -11.17 -19.52 33.03
N THR A 291 -11.54 -18.45 33.73
CA THR A 291 -12.90 -17.88 33.72
C THR A 291 -13.17 -17.02 32.48
N LEU A 292 -12.12 -16.65 31.73
CA LEU A 292 -12.28 -15.84 30.53
C LEU A 292 -12.84 -16.67 29.38
N PRO A 293 -13.73 -16.10 28.54
CA PRO A 293 -14.19 -16.76 27.32
C PRO A 293 -13.05 -17.12 26.35
N HIS A 294 -11.92 -16.41 26.47
CA HIS A 294 -10.70 -16.58 25.68
C HIS A 294 -9.88 -17.81 26.04
N TYR A 295 -10.14 -18.44 27.18
CA TYR A 295 -9.34 -19.54 27.69
C TYR A 295 -9.64 -20.85 26.97
N HIS A 296 -8.58 -21.53 26.54
CA HIS A 296 -8.66 -22.82 25.88
C HIS A 296 -8.02 -23.91 26.76
N ALA A 297 -8.88 -24.73 27.38
CA ALA A 297 -8.51 -25.69 28.41
C ALA A 297 -7.47 -26.74 27.98
N SER A 298 -7.44 -27.14 26.71
CA SER A 298 -6.49 -28.18 26.27
C SER A 298 -5.06 -27.66 26.06
N THR A 299 -4.90 -26.36 25.83
CA THR A 299 -3.58 -25.72 25.66
C THR A 299 -3.15 -24.91 26.87
N ASP A 300 -4.01 -24.79 27.89
CA ASP A 300 -3.82 -23.95 29.07
C ASP A 300 -3.38 -22.51 28.73
N ALA A 301 -4.06 -21.92 27.75
CA ALA A 301 -3.66 -20.67 27.12
C ALA A 301 -4.88 -19.88 26.63
N CYS A 302 -4.73 -18.55 26.55
CA CYS A 302 -5.76 -17.64 26.10
C CYS A 302 -5.49 -17.15 24.68
N TYR A 303 -6.55 -17.04 23.88
CA TYR A 303 -6.50 -16.61 22.49
C TYR A 303 -7.55 -15.55 22.18
N GLU A 304 -7.23 -14.69 21.22
CA GLU A 304 -8.17 -13.67 20.73
C GLU A 304 -9.39 -14.35 20.10
N ILE A 305 -10.58 -13.83 20.40
CA ILE A 305 -11.82 -14.27 19.77
C ILE A 305 -11.82 -13.84 18.30
N ASP A 306 -12.47 -14.63 17.45
CA ASP A 306 -12.52 -14.49 16.00
C ASP A 306 -11.15 -14.57 15.30
N SER A 307 -10.14 -15.07 16.02
CA SER A 307 -8.83 -15.38 15.47
C SER A 307 -8.70 -16.86 15.10
N ILE A 308 -7.58 -17.25 14.52
CA ILE A 308 -7.25 -18.67 14.29
C ILE A 308 -6.99 -19.36 15.64
N GLY A 309 -6.40 -18.66 16.61
CA GLY A 309 -6.12 -19.20 17.94
C GLY A 309 -5.39 -20.56 17.93
N PRO A 310 -5.81 -21.53 18.75
CA PRO A 310 -5.27 -22.88 18.78
C PRO A 310 -5.90 -23.79 17.69
N CYS A 311 -6.78 -23.25 16.86
CA CYS A 311 -7.67 -24.04 16.01
C CYS A 311 -6.97 -24.57 14.74
N PRO A 312 -7.41 -25.73 14.24
CA PRO A 312 -6.90 -26.28 12.99
C PRO A 312 -7.29 -25.42 11.78
N LYS A 313 -6.69 -25.71 10.62
CA LYS A 313 -6.94 -24.94 9.39
C LYS A 313 -8.44 -24.87 9.07
N GLY A 314 -8.87 -23.70 8.60
CA GLY A 314 -10.26 -23.41 8.26
C GLY A 314 -11.21 -23.19 9.44
N HIS A 315 -10.72 -23.32 10.68
CA HIS A 315 -11.47 -22.97 11.87
C HIS A 315 -11.11 -21.56 12.37
N ILE A 316 -11.96 -21.02 13.24
CA ILE A 316 -11.76 -19.83 14.07
C ILE A 316 -12.14 -20.13 15.50
N PHE A 317 -11.52 -19.43 16.44
CA PHE A 317 -11.83 -19.51 17.85
C PHE A 317 -12.93 -18.49 18.18
N SER A 318 -14.16 -18.95 18.36
CA SER A 318 -15.35 -18.08 18.51
C SER A 318 -16.19 -18.53 19.70
N ILE A 319 -16.95 -17.60 20.30
CA ILE A 319 -17.89 -17.93 21.37
C ILE A 319 -18.99 -18.86 20.82
N THR A 320 -19.12 -20.06 21.39
CA THR A 320 -20.14 -21.06 21.00
C THR A 320 -21.20 -21.24 22.07
N GLU A 321 -20.79 -21.20 23.33
CA GLU A 321 -21.68 -21.36 24.49
C GLU A 321 -21.84 -20.01 25.18
N VAL A 322 -23.08 -19.58 25.35
CA VAL A 322 -23.46 -18.42 26.16
C VAL A 322 -24.42 -18.94 27.22
N ASN A 323 -23.91 -19.17 28.43
CA ASN A 323 -24.69 -19.63 29.56
C ASN A 323 -24.79 -18.53 30.62
N GLU A 324 -25.73 -18.69 31.55
CA GLU A 324 -25.92 -17.77 32.69
C GLU A 324 -24.67 -17.66 33.58
N TYR A 325 -23.81 -18.69 33.55
CA TYR A 325 -22.55 -18.77 34.29
C TYR A 325 -21.32 -18.30 33.50
N GLY A 326 -21.47 -17.89 32.23
CA GLY A 326 -20.37 -17.40 31.41
C GLY A 326 -20.45 -17.83 29.95
N SER A 327 -19.65 -17.17 29.12
CA SER A 327 -19.47 -17.52 27.72
C SER A 327 -18.13 -18.24 27.52
N LYS A 328 -18.08 -19.25 26.66
CA LYS A 328 -16.85 -19.98 26.34
C LYS A 328 -16.63 -20.04 24.84
N ALA A 329 -15.39 -19.81 24.42
CA ALA A 329 -15.00 -19.94 23.02
C ALA A 329 -14.46 -21.33 22.69
N GLU A 330 -14.80 -21.80 21.50
CA GLU A 330 -14.37 -23.07 20.94
C GLU A 330 -14.04 -22.92 19.45
N CYS A 331 -13.37 -23.93 18.90
CA CYS A 331 -13.00 -23.94 17.49
C CYS A 331 -14.21 -24.28 16.61
N THR A 332 -14.67 -23.32 15.81
CA THR A 332 -15.77 -23.48 14.85
C THR A 332 -15.27 -23.31 13.43
N CYS A 333 -16.00 -23.85 12.45
CA CYS A 333 -15.68 -23.58 11.05
C CYS A 333 -15.88 -22.09 10.74
N LYS A 334 -14.94 -21.49 9.99
CA LYS A 334 -15.11 -20.17 9.39
C LYS A 334 -16.42 -20.10 8.59
N ALA A 335 -16.98 -18.89 8.46
CA ALA A 335 -18.09 -18.65 7.55
C ALA A 335 -17.77 -19.19 6.14
N PHE A 336 -18.77 -19.79 5.48
CA PHE A 336 -18.62 -20.46 4.19
C PHE A 336 -17.57 -21.58 4.15
N HIS A 337 -17.31 -22.23 5.28
CA HIS A 337 -16.56 -23.49 5.35
C HIS A 337 -17.46 -24.60 5.89
N ALA A 338 -17.15 -25.85 5.54
CA ALA A 338 -17.79 -27.03 6.10
C ALA A 338 -16.73 -28.00 6.64
N ARG A 339 -17.08 -28.68 7.73
CA ARG A 339 -16.24 -29.70 8.36
C ARG A 339 -16.29 -30.97 7.53
N ALA A 340 -15.15 -31.41 7.02
CA ALA A 340 -15.04 -32.66 6.27
C ALA A 340 -14.87 -33.87 7.21
N ALA A 341 -14.80 -35.08 6.63
CA ALA A 341 -14.67 -36.34 7.37
C ALA A 341 -13.36 -36.45 8.18
N ASP A 342 -12.32 -35.73 7.77
CA ASP A 342 -11.04 -35.62 8.50
C ASP A 342 -11.09 -34.66 9.69
N GLY A 343 -12.24 -34.03 9.94
CA GLY A 343 -12.45 -33.08 11.03
C GLY A 343 -11.92 -31.67 10.76
N VAL A 344 -11.35 -31.41 9.58
CA VAL A 344 -10.84 -30.09 9.16
C VAL A 344 -11.93 -29.33 8.39
N CYS A 345 -11.95 -27.99 8.50
CA CYS A 345 -12.90 -27.17 7.76
C CYS A 345 -12.32 -26.71 6.43
N TYR A 346 -13.06 -26.90 5.34
CA TYR A 346 -12.68 -26.48 4.01
C TYR A 346 -13.70 -25.49 3.45
N ARG A 347 -13.23 -24.55 2.62
CA ARG A 347 -14.10 -23.58 1.94
C ARG A 347 -15.12 -24.31 1.08
N LEU A 348 -16.39 -23.94 1.20
CA LEU A 348 -17.49 -24.52 0.42
C LEU A 348 -17.23 -24.43 -1.08
N TYR A 349 -17.67 -25.45 -1.81
CA TYR A 349 -17.55 -25.55 -3.27
C TYR A 349 -16.11 -25.53 -3.79
N THR A 350 -15.16 -25.94 -2.96
CA THR A 350 -13.78 -26.24 -3.36
C THR A 350 -13.53 -27.74 -3.30
N ARG A 351 -12.44 -28.20 -3.93
CA ARG A 351 -12.06 -29.62 -3.92
C ARG A 351 -11.85 -30.15 -2.49
N GLY A 352 -11.14 -29.39 -1.65
CA GLY A 352 -10.82 -29.83 -0.29
C GLY A 352 -10.18 -31.25 -0.28
N PRO A 353 -10.66 -32.16 0.59
CA PRO A 353 -10.21 -33.55 0.65
C PRO A 353 -10.97 -34.49 -0.32
N CYS A 354 -11.85 -33.97 -1.17
CA CYS A 354 -12.66 -34.76 -2.09
C CYS A 354 -11.88 -35.25 -3.32
N ALA A 355 -12.43 -36.26 -4.00
CA ALA A 355 -11.84 -36.82 -5.21
C ALA A 355 -11.83 -35.83 -6.39
N HIS A 356 -11.17 -36.22 -7.49
CA HIS A 356 -11.27 -35.49 -8.74
C HIS A 356 -12.74 -35.41 -9.19
N ASP A 357 -13.19 -34.22 -9.60
CA ASP A 357 -14.59 -33.89 -9.96
C ASP A 357 -15.60 -33.88 -8.80
N GLU A 358 -15.12 -33.78 -7.55
CA GLU A 358 -15.96 -33.58 -6.39
C GLU A 358 -15.60 -32.28 -5.65
N MET A 359 -16.60 -31.71 -4.98
CA MET A 359 -16.44 -30.53 -4.15
C MET A 359 -17.15 -30.69 -2.80
N ILE A 360 -16.64 -30.02 -1.77
CA ILE A 360 -17.25 -30.04 -0.44
C ILE A 360 -18.55 -29.21 -0.43
N SER A 361 -19.62 -29.82 0.06
CA SER A 361 -20.94 -29.20 0.22
C SER A 361 -21.16 -28.67 1.64
N ARG A 362 -22.29 -27.98 1.88
CA ARG A 362 -22.65 -27.42 3.20
C ARG A 362 -22.67 -28.46 4.33
N GLY A 363 -23.02 -29.71 4.02
CA GLY A 363 -23.03 -30.79 5.01
C GLY A 363 -21.67 -31.46 5.24
N GLY A 364 -20.57 -30.92 4.72
CA GLY A 364 -19.24 -31.54 4.82
C GLY A 364 -19.05 -32.75 3.91
N ARG A 365 -20.03 -33.07 3.07
CA ARG A 365 -20.01 -34.21 2.15
C ARG A 365 -19.44 -33.81 0.80
N CYS A 366 -18.66 -34.70 0.19
CA CYS A 366 -18.20 -34.57 -1.19
C CYS A 366 -19.37 -34.79 -2.15
N THR A 367 -19.59 -33.83 -3.04
CA THR A 367 -20.66 -33.89 -4.06
C THR A 367 -20.03 -33.75 -5.44
N LYS A 368 -20.43 -34.61 -6.38
CA LYS A 368 -19.93 -34.53 -7.75
C LYS A 368 -20.30 -33.20 -8.40
N VAL A 369 -19.30 -32.57 -9.02
CA VAL A 369 -19.50 -31.39 -9.84
C VAL A 369 -20.08 -31.85 -11.16
N GLY A 370 -21.37 -31.58 -11.39
CA GLY A 370 -21.99 -31.84 -12.69
C GLY A 370 -21.22 -31.13 -13.80
N ILE A 371 -20.96 -31.81 -14.91
CA ILE A 371 -20.15 -31.34 -16.05
C ILE A 371 -20.66 -30.02 -16.64
N ALA A 372 -21.91 -29.62 -16.37
CA ALA A 372 -22.48 -28.33 -16.75
C ALA A 372 -21.92 -27.12 -15.95
N ALA A 373 -21.36 -27.33 -14.76
CA ALA A 373 -20.85 -26.26 -13.88
C ALA A 373 -19.35 -25.94 -14.07
N ALA A 374 -18.62 -26.74 -14.86
CA ALA A 374 -17.19 -26.55 -15.13
C ALA A 374 -16.85 -25.23 -15.86
N ARG A 375 -17.85 -24.48 -16.35
CA ARG A 375 -17.67 -23.16 -16.99
C ARG A 375 -17.78 -21.95 -16.05
N LEU A 376 -18.10 -22.12 -14.76
CA LEU A 376 -18.25 -20.99 -13.83
C LEU A 376 -16.97 -20.54 -13.12
N GLY A 377 -15.84 -21.21 -13.35
CA GLY A 377 -14.53 -20.76 -12.84
C GLY A 377 -13.96 -19.51 -13.53
N ARG A 378 -14.70 -18.89 -14.45
CA ARG A 378 -14.25 -17.71 -15.19
C ARG A 378 -15.41 -16.77 -15.54
N SER A 379 -16.21 -16.37 -14.56
CA SER A 379 -17.11 -15.21 -14.73
C SER A 379 -17.18 -14.40 -13.45
N LYS A 380 -17.15 -13.08 -13.64
CA LYS A 380 -17.16 -12.04 -12.63
C LYS A 380 -18.34 -12.23 -11.65
N SER A 381 -18.10 -11.81 -10.41
CA SER A 381 -19.11 -11.58 -9.38
C SER A 381 -20.26 -10.71 -9.92
N ASP A 382 -21.44 -11.30 -10.09
CA ASP A 382 -22.72 -10.60 -10.21
C ASP A 382 -23.63 -11.10 -9.08
N PRO A 383 -24.02 -10.25 -8.10
CA PRO A 383 -24.77 -10.68 -6.92
C PRO A 383 -26.29 -10.81 -7.14
N ASN A 384 -26.81 -10.67 -8.37
CA ASN A 384 -28.26 -10.50 -8.60
C ASN A 384 -28.95 -11.62 -9.39
N ARG A 385 -28.46 -12.86 -9.32
CA ARG A 385 -29.13 -13.99 -10.00
C ARG A 385 -29.20 -15.26 -9.16
N LEU A 386 -29.89 -15.17 -8.03
CA LEU A 386 -30.55 -16.33 -7.41
C LEU A 386 -32.02 -15.97 -7.27
N GLY A 387 -32.84 -16.61 -8.11
CA GLY A 387 -34.29 -16.55 -8.01
C GLY A 387 -34.73 -17.18 -6.70
N PHE A 388 -35.28 -16.37 -5.82
CA PHE A 388 -36.05 -16.82 -4.68
C PHE A 388 -37.50 -17.02 -5.16
N GLU A 389 -37.99 -18.26 -5.07
CA GLU A 389 -39.43 -18.50 -5.04
C GLU A 389 -39.99 -17.94 -3.72
N PRO A 390 -41.14 -17.23 -3.75
CA PRO A 390 -41.76 -16.71 -2.54
C PRO A 390 -42.46 -17.84 -1.75
N VAL A 391 -42.15 -17.92 -0.46
CA VAL A 391 -42.88 -18.75 0.52
C VAL A 391 -44.31 -18.18 0.66
N PRO A 392 -45.37 -19.01 0.61
CA PRO A 392 -46.74 -18.52 0.74
C PRO A 392 -47.07 -18.09 2.18
N ASN A 393 -47.71 -16.92 2.29
CA ASN A 393 -48.31 -16.37 3.51
C ASN A 393 -49.26 -17.36 4.17
N ARG A 394 -49.09 -17.57 5.48
CA ARG A 394 -50.11 -18.17 6.35
C ARG A 394 -50.62 -17.08 7.28
N HIS A 395 -51.77 -16.52 6.92
CA HIS A 395 -52.58 -15.69 7.78
C HIS A 395 -53.29 -16.55 8.84
N ASP A 396 -53.44 -15.95 10.02
CA ASP A 396 -54.51 -16.10 11.02
C ASP A 396 -54.69 -17.47 11.71
N ILE A 397 -54.30 -17.53 13.00
CA ILE A 397 -55.16 -18.06 14.09
C ILE A 397 -54.87 -17.23 15.37
N ILE A 398 -55.83 -16.40 15.75
CA ILE A 398 -56.02 -15.80 17.09
C ILE A 398 -56.80 -16.84 17.94
N PRO A 399 -56.75 -16.81 19.28
CA PRO A 399 -57.60 -15.89 20.08
C PRO A 399 -56.84 -15.01 21.07
#